data_AF-A0A537DCX7-F1
#
_entry.id   AF-A0A537DCX7-F1
#
_cell.length_a   1.000
_cell.length_b   1.000
_cell.length_c   1.000
_cell.angle_alpha   90.00
_cell.angle_beta   90.00
_cell.angle_gamma   90.00
#
_symmetry.space_group_name_H-M   'P 1'
#
loop_
_entity.id
_entity.type
_entity.pdbx_description
1 polymer ?
#
loop_
_entity_poly.entity_id
_entity_poly.type
_entity_poly.pdbx_seq_one_letter_code
_entity_poly.pdbx_strand_id
1 'polypeptide(L)'
;KYTLIAVLAGIYILLGTALDGISMIVLTTSIVIPMVEKAGFDLVWFGIFIVLLVEIAELTPPLGFNIFVLQTMTGRDSNYVALASLPFFFMMVLCIALITVFPGLATWLPDALIGVTRK
;
A
#
# COMPACT_ATOMS: atom_id res chain seq x y z
N LYS A 1 -32.66 5.37 17.51
CA LYS A 1 -32.09 6.17 16.39
C LYS A 1 -30.58 6.33 16.53
N TYR A 2 -30.06 6.90 17.63
CA TYR A 2 -28.61 7.02 17.87
C TYR A 2 -27.89 5.66 18.04
N THR A 3 -28.53 4.65 18.63
CA THR A 3 -27.99 3.28 18.74
C THR A 3 -27.75 2.62 17.38
N LEU A 4 -28.63 2.86 16.40
CA LEU A 4 -28.48 2.32 15.04
C LEU A 4 -27.29 2.98 14.32
N ILE A 5 -27.11 4.29 14.50
CA ILE A 5 -25.97 5.04 13.96
C ILE A 5 -24.66 4.60 14.61
N ALA A 6 -24.66 4.32 15.92
CA ALA A 6 -23.47 3.81 16.63
C ALA A 6 -23.09 2.38 16.19
N VAL A 7 -24.08 1.51 15.97
CA VAL A 7 -23.86 0.14 15.45
C VAL A 7 -23.40 0.17 14.00
N LEU A 8 -24.01 1.00 13.16
CA LEU A 8 -23.54 1.23 11.79
C LEU A 8 -22.14 1.81 11.79
N ALA A 9 -21.84 2.83 12.57
CA ALA A 9 -20.49 3.38 12.69
C ALA A 9 -19.49 2.32 13.16
N GLY A 10 -19.83 1.49 14.13
CA GLY A 10 -18.99 0.36 14.55
C GLY A 10 -18.75 -0.66 13.44
N ILE A 11 -19.80 -1.03 12.70
CA ILE A 11 -19.71 -1.95 11.56
C ILE A 11 -18.91 -1.35 10.39
N TYR A 12 -19.09 -0.07 10.09
CA TYR A 12 -18.37 0.65 9.04
C TYR A 12 -16.92 0.94 9.42
N ILE A 13 -16.62 1.18 10.71
CA ILE A 13 -15.25 1.23 11.22
C ILE A 13 -14.61 -0.15 11.10
N LEU A 14 -15.32 -1.23 11.47
CA LEU A 14 -14.84 -2.60 11.36
C LEU A 14 -14.62 -3.04 9.89
N LEU A 15 -15.53 -2.66 8.98
CA LEU A 15 -15.41 -2.87 7.53
C LEU A 15 -14.33 -2.00 6.91
N GLY A 16 -14.19 -0.75 7.37
CA GLY A 16 -13.13 0.17 6.96
C GLY A 16 -11.75 -0.29 7.41
N THR A 17 -11.65 -1.02 8.53
CA THR A 17 -10.42 -1.72 8.94
C THR A 17 -10.22 -3.08 8.27
N ALA A 18 -11.24 -3.65 7.63
CA ALA A 18 -11.18 -4.99 7.03
C ALA A 18 -10.76 -4.99 5.55
N LEU A 19 -10.90 -3.86 4.84
CA LEU A 19 -10.25 -3.68 3.53
C LEU A 19 -8.82 -3.18 3.74
N ASP A 20 -8.07 -3.98 4.50
CA ASP A 20 -6.63 -3.81 4.73
C ASP A 20 -5.86 -4.00 3.42
N GLY A 21 -4.76 -3.26 3.23
CA GLY A 21 -3.94 -3.31 2.01
C GLY A 21 -3.54 -4.75 1.65
N ILE A 22 -3.29 -5.58 2.66
CA ILE A 22 -2.96 -7.00 2.51
C ILE A 22 -4.10 -7.80 1.89
N SER A 23 -5.35 -7.53 2.28
CA SER A 23 -6.52 -8.21 1.71
C SER A 23 -6.69 -7.90 0.22
N MET A 24 -6.42 -6.65 -0.17
CA MET A 24 -6.42 -6.24 -1.58
C MET A 24 -5.32 -6.96 -2.36
N ILE A 25 -4.10 -7.00 -1.82
CA ILE A 25 -2.95 -7.70 -2.45
C ILE A 25 -3.29 -9.16 -2.71
N VAL A 26 -3.77 -9.90 -1.70
CA VAL A 26 -4.06 -11.34 -1.83
C VAL A 26 -5.11 -11.59 -2.92
N LEU A 27 -6.18 -10.78 -2.94
CA LEU A 27 -7.23 -10.90 -3.93
C LEU A 27 -6.72 -10.59 -5.35
N THR A 28 -5.98 -9.50 -5.53
CA THR A 28 -5.48 -9.08 -6.84
C THR A 28 -4.38 -9.99 -7.35
N THR A 29 -3.51 -10.48 -6.47
CA THR A 29 -2.37 -11.33 -6.84
C THR A 29 -2.83 -12.61 -7.54
N SER A 30 -3.91 -13.22 -7.06
CA SER A 30 -4.49 -14.43 -7.67
C SER A 30 -4.91 -14.25 -9.14
N ILE A 31 -5.30 -13.04 -9.52
CA ILE A 31 -5.73 -12.69 -10.87
C ILE A 31 -4.55 -12.15 -11.69
N VAL A 32 -3.67 -11.37 -11.06
CA VAL A 32 -2.63 -10.60 -11.76
C VAL A 32 -1.35 -11.40 -12.00
N ILE A 33 -0.97 -12.35 -11.14
CA ILE A 33 0.17 -13.27 -11.37
C ILE A 33 0.14 -13.89 -12.78
N PRO A 34 -0.94 -14.58 -13.21
CA PRO A 34 -0.94 -15.22 -14.53
C PRO A 34 -0.93 -14.21 -15.69
N MET A 35 -1.29 -12.95 -15.45
CA MET A 35 -1.18 -11.88 -16.46
C MET A 35 0.26 -11.35 -16.56
N VAL A 36 0.94 -11.20 -15.43
CA VAL A 36 2.33 -10.72 -15.32
C VAL A 36 3.29 -11.76 -15.90
N GLU A 37 3.10 -13.04 -15.57
CA GLU A 37 3.88 -14.15 -16.14
C GLU A 37 3.71 -14.24 -17.67
N LYS A 38 2.48 -14.07 -18.18
CA LYS A 38 2.22 -14.06 -19.64
C LYS A 38 2.86 -12.86 -20.36
N ALA A 39 3.00 -11.74 -19.66
CA ALA A 39 3.67 -10.55 -20.18
C ALA A 39 5.21 -10.62 -20.04
N GLY A 40 5.75 -11.67 -19.39
CA GLY A 40 7.19 -11.88 -19.23
C GLY A 40 7.85 -10.97 -18.18
N PHE A 41 7.06 -10.41 -17.26
CA PHE A 41 7.58 -9.60 -16.15
C PHE A 41 8.07 -10.48 -14.99
N ASP A 42 9.08 -9.99 -14.29
CA ASP A 42 9.61 -10.63 -13.08
C ASP A 42 8.63 -10.50 -11.91
N LEU A 43 8.30 -11.63 -11.27
CA LEU A 43 7.36 -11.72 -10.15
C LEU A 43 7.87 -11.00 -8.89
N VAL A 44 9.18 -10.98 -8.64
CA VAL A 44 9.78 -10.29 -7.49
C VAL A 44 9.66 -8.78 -7.68
N TRP A 45 10.01 -8.28 -8.87
CA TRP A 45 9.83 -6.87 -9.19
C TRP A 45 8.36 -6.45 -9.07
N PHE A 46 7.45 -7.27 -9.61
CA PHE A 46 6.02 -7.00 -9.55
C PHE A 46 5.48 -7.02 -8.12
N GLY A 47 5.93 -7.97 -7.29
CA GLY A 47 5.57 -8.03 -5.88
C GLY A 47 6.00 -6.78 -5.12
N ILE A 48 7.25 -6.32 -5.32
CA ILE A 48 7.75 -5.08 -4.71
C ILE A 48 6.94 -3.87 -5.18
N PHE A 49 6.60 -3.82 -6.48
CA PHE A 49 5.78 -2.76 -7.04
C PHE A 49 4.37 -2.71 -6.41
N ILE A 50 3.70 -3.85 -6.27
CA ILE A 50 2.38 -3.93 -5.62
C ILE A 50 2.46 -3.51 -4.15
N VAL A 51 3.46 -4.00 -3.41
CA VAL A 51 3.62 -3.66 -1.99
C VAL A 51 3.79 -2.14 -1.83
N LEU A 52 4.65 -1.51 -2.65
CA LEU A 52 4.83 -0.06 -2.60
C LEU A 52 3.56 0.71 -2.98
N LEU A 53 2.77 0.23 -3.95
CA LEU A 53 1.49 0.85 -4.29
C LEU A 53 0.49 0.82 -3.13
N VAL A 54 0.46 -0.29 -2.40
CA VAL A 54 -0.41 -0.45 -1.23
C VAL A 54 0.02 0.47 -0.09
N GLU A 55 1.32 0.54 0.20
CA GLU A 55 1.88 1.49 1.18
C GLU A 55 1.51 2.95 0.85
N ILE A 56 1.56 3.33 -0.43
CA ILE A 56 1.12 4.65 -0.87
C ILE A 56 -0.39 4.86 -0.66
N ALA A 57 -1.21 3.85 -0.94
CA ALA A 57 -2.66 3.93 -0.72
C ALA A 57 -3.00 4.16 0.76
N GLU A 58 -2.28 3.51 1.67
CA GLU A 58 -2.44 3.67 3.11
C GLU A 58 -1.90 5.00 3.65
N LEU A 59 -1.02 5.68 2.90
CA LEU A 59 -0.55 7.02 3.22
C LEU A 59 -1.43 8.12 2.61
N THR A 60 -2.27 7.82 1.62
CA THR A 60 -2.99 8.82 0.82
C THR A 60 -4.22 9.37 1.59
N PRO A 61 -4.35 10.70 1.78
CA PRO A 61 -5.36 11.32 2.63
C PRO A 61 -6.82 10.83 2.52
N PRO A 62 -7.40 10.55 1.34
CA PRO A 62 -8.77 10.06 1.23
C PRO A 62 -9.03 8.68 1.84
N LEU A 63 -8.01 7.83 2.00
CA LEU A 63 -8.16 6.42 2.43
C LEU A 63 -7.15 5.99 3.51
N GLY A 64 -6.22 6.87 3.88
CA GLY A 64 -5.00 6.49 4.58
C GLY A 64 -5.20 6.09 6.03
N PHE A 65 -5.21 4.78 6.29
CA PHE A 65 -5.24 4.21 7.64
C PHE A 65 -4.13 4.81 8.53
N ASN A 66 -2.92 5.01 7.98
CA ASN A 66 -1.82 5.63 8.72
C ASN A 66 -2.14 7.07 9.18
N ILE A 67 -2.80 7.86 8.34
CA ILE A 67 -3.26 9.21 8.72
C ILE A 67 -4.35 9.11 9.79
N PHE A 68 -5.23 8.11 9.68
CA PHE A 68 -6.30 7.90 10.65
C PHE A 68 -5.74 7.56 12.04
N VAL A 69 -4.76 6.66 12.12
CA VAL A 69 -4.09 6.31 13.38
C VAL A 69 -3.36 7.52 13.97
N LEU A 70 -2.58 8.24 13.15
CA LEU A 70 -1.85 9.43 13.60
C LEU A 70 -2.77 10.53 14.14
N GLN A 71 -3.96 10.71 13.56
CA GLN A 71 -4.94 11.66 14.08
C GLN A 71 -5.40 11.28 15.51
N THR A 72 -5.62 9.99 15.78
CA THR A 72 -6.08 9.51 17.09
C THR A 72 -5.02 9.65 18.16
N MET A 73 -3.74 9.53 17.79
CA MET A 73 -2.61 9.74 18.70
C MET A 73 -2.31 11.22 18.95
N THR A 74 -2.43 12.08 17.93
CA THR A 74 -2.02 13.49 18.01
C THR A 74 -3.16 14.45 18.38
N GLY A 75 -4.42 14.04 18.20
CA GLY A 75 -5.60 14.88 18.44
C GLY A 75 -5.72 16.08 17.49
N ARG A 76 -4.94 16.10 16.39
CA ARG A 76 -4.95 17.17 15.38
C ARG A 76 -5.89 16.83 14.22
N ASP A 77 -6.31 17.87 13.50
CA ASP A 77 -7.19 17.75 12.33
C ASP A 77 -6.57 16.86 11.25
N SER A 78 -7.38 16.01 10.63
CA SER A 78 -6.99 15.09 9.56
C SER A 78 -6.30 15.81 8.41
N ASN A 79 -6.75 17.04 8.09
CA ASN A 79 -6.12 17.85 7.05
C ASN A 79 -4.69 18.27 7.40
N TYR A 80 -4.42 18.58 8.68
CA TYR A 80 -3.07 18.97 9.12
C TYR A 80 -2.10 17.79 9.01
N VAL A 81 -2.55 16.59 9.41
CA VAL A 81 -1.74 15.36 9.34
C VAL A 81 -1.52 14.94 7.88
N ALA A 82 -2.55 15.06 7.04
CA ALA A 82 -2.46 14.83 5.59
C ALA A 82 -1.47 15.78 4.89
N LEU A 83 -1.51 17.07 5.24
CA LEU A 83 -0.56 18.05 4.72
C LEU A 83 0.88 17.79 5.21
N ALA A 84 1.04 17.28 6.43
CA ALA A 84 2.34 16.90 6.96
C ALA A 84 2.89 15.59 6.35
N SER A 85 2.03 14.69 5.87
CA SER A 85 2.44 13.42 5.22
C SER A 85 2.71 13.56 3.71
N LEU A 86 2.28 14.66 3.07
CA LEU A 86 2.60 14.97 1.67
C LEU A 86 4.09 14.79 1.29
N PRO A 87 5.08 15.31 2.03
CA PRO A 87 6.50 15.09 1.68
C PRO A 87 6.88 13.61 1.67
N PHE A 88 6.31 12.79 2.56
CA PHE A 88 6.50 11.33 2.57
C PHE A 88 5.85 10.68 1.34
N PHE A 89 4.66 11.13 0.97
CA PHE A 89 3.98 10.66 -0.25
C PHE A 89 4.83 10.92 -1.49
N PHE A 90 5.40 12.13 -1.63
CA PHE A 90 6.31 12.45 -2.73
C PHE A 90 7.56 11.57 -2.74
N MET A 91 8.14 11.27 -1.58
CA MET A 91 9.26 10.33 -1.48
C MET A 91 8.88 8.91 -1.92
N MET A 92 7.71 8.41 -1.51
CA MET A 92 7.25 7.08 -1.93
C MET A 92 6.98 7.00 -3.43
N VAL A 93 6.35 8.03 -4.01
CA VAL A 93 6.15 8.13 -5.47
C VAL A 93 7.48 8.16 -6.21
N LEU A 94 8.47 8.90 -5.68
CA LEU A 94 9.81 8.95 -6.24
C LEU A 94 10.51 7.57 -6.15
N CYS A 95 10.34 6.84 -5.05
CA CYS A 95 10.83 5.47 -4.92
C CYS A 95 10.21 4.54 -5.96
N ILE A 96 8.89 4.59 -6.18
CA ILE A 96 8.23 3.80 -7.23
C ILE A 96 8.76 4.17 -8.61
N ALA A 97 8.90 5.46 -8.91
CA ALA A 97 9.45 5.91 -10.18
C ALA A 97 10.88 5.39 -10.40
N LEU A 98 11.73 5.43 -9.38
CA LEU A 98 13.08 4.90 -9.44
C LEU A 98 13.10 3.37 -9.65
N ILE A 99 12.26 2.63 -8.95
CA ILE A 99 12.17 1.16 -9.08
C ILE A 99 11.58 0.75 -10.44
N THR A 100 10.72 1.59 -11.01
CA THR A 100 10.13 1.36 -12.33
C THR A 100 11.16 1.59 -13.44
N VAL A 101 12.01 2.62 -13.32
CA VAL A 101 13.06 2.92 -14.31
C VAL A 101 14.28 1.99 -14.13
N PHE A 102 14.62 1.66 -12.89
CA PHE A 102 15.75 0.81 -12.53
C PHE A 102 15.28 -0.39 -11.70
N PRO A 103 14.69 -1.44 -12.34
CA PRO A 103 14.22 -2.63 -11.64
C PRO A 103 15.33 -3.34 -10.86
N GLY A 104 16.58 -3.18 -11.30
CA GLY A 104 17.77 -3.70 -10.60
C GLY A 104 17.95 -3.17 -9.18
N LEU A 105 17.42 -1.99 -8.81
CA LEU A 105 17.47 -1.51 -7.42
C LEU A 105 16.59 -2.37 -6.49
N ALA A 106 15.48 -2.88 -7.01
CA ALA A 106 14.54 -3.72 -6.28
C ALA A 106 14.97 -5.19 -6.25
N THR A 107 15.58 -5.69 -7.32
CA THR A 107 15.96 -7.11 -7.43
C THR A 107 17.38 -7.41 -6.95
N TRP A 108 18.28 -6.41 -6.89
CA TRP A 108 19.68 -6.63 -6.49
C TRP A 108 19.85 -7.22 -5.09
N LEU A 109 19.10 -6.72 -4.11
CA LEU A 109 19.18 -7.21 -2.73
C LEU A 109 18.57 -8.63 -2.58
N PRO A 110 17.38 -8.92 -3.14
CA PRO A 110 16.87 -10.29 -3.23
C PRO A 110 17.83 -11.25 -3.93
N ASP A 111 18.40 -10.86 -5.07
CA ASP A 111 19.36 -11.67 -5.83
C ASP A 111 20.64 -11.96 -5.02
N ALA A 112 21.06 -11.01 -4.18
CA ALA A 112 22.25 -11.15 -3.32
C ALA A 112 22.01 -12.02 -2.07
N LEU A 113 20.79 -12.00 -1.49
CA LEU A 113 20.47 -12.72 -0.24
C LEU A 113 19.81 -14.08 -0.46
N ILE A 114 18.92 -14.19 -1.44
CA ILE A 114 18.11 -15.38 -1.73
C ILE A 114 18.71 -16.18 -2.90
N GLY A 115 19.58 -15.56 -3.70
CA GLY A 115 20.17 -16.12 -4.91
C GLY A 115 19.23 -15.94 -6.11
N VAL A 116 19.82 -15.68 -7.28
CA VAL A 116 19.14 -15.30 -8.54
C VAL A 116 17.88 -16.14 -8.77
N THR A 117 16.71 -15.58 -8.45
CA THR A 117 15.40 -16.16 -8.75
C THR A 117 15.02 -15.86 -10.21
N ARG A 118 15.94 -16.12 -11.16
CA ARG A 118 15.57 -16.20 -12.58
C ARG A 118 14.91 -17.55 -12.80
N LYS A 119 13.58 -17.58 -12.75
CA LYS A 119 12.76 -18.44 -13.61
C LYS A 119 11.43 -17.76 -13.88
#